data_AF-A0A8H8DLZ7-F1
#
_entry.id   AF-A0A8H8DLZ7-F1
#
_cell.length_a   1.000
_cell.length_b   1.000
_cell.length_c   1.000
_cell.angle_alpha   90.00
_cell.angle_beta   90.00
_cell.angle_gamma   90.00
#
_symmetry.space_group_name_H-M   'P 1'
#
loop_
_entity.id
_entity.type
_entity.pdbx_description
1 polymer ?
#
loop_
_entity_poly.entity_id
_entity_poly.type
_entity_poly.pdbx_seq_one_letter_code
_entity_poly.pdbx_strand_id
1 'polypeptide(L)'
;MVDQELKLRGADKGLVPVQIIFCLKEQNKKKLNSHRWFFNAFGPIIKPNVCVLLDVGTRPTGTSLYHLWKAFDRDQQVAGACGEIAADLGDNWVNLLNPLVATQNFEYKMSNILDKPLESVFGYISVLPGAFSAYRYVALQDSSPGHGPLSQYFKGETMHGAGAGVFEANMYLAEDRILCFELSAKAETDVPDNVPEFISQRRRWLNGSFFAAAYALWKWNQIWGTDHSLARKLMLQVEFVYNTISMLFSWFSLANFYLTGTIGELFVECVRQLYLFAIIVTFLCALGNRPQGSKFIYTAIIILFAGIMLIMLYMAGYSVTEQVGEVQNKLRDQNGNIQFSKLPAELSANGAFRDIVISLASTYGMYFISSLLHLEPWHMITSFVQYMFMLPAFVNILMVYAGTKGDNGTKGDLGAAVVKTGKDGGQSVDIDLPTEKEDINEIYERTLRELAIRPEEKHEGRDATTKQEDYYKLFRTRLVLSWIVTNALLIITMTLPFSNVQVFRDGRSFNYLTFIFWSVATLSAVRFVGSTLYLEMITNLPLGEFVFDAGKKRGGERDRSLSPGIAGKKKKKKKKKVGQRRKGNHVRSCGSACGVPSLNSRP
;
A
#
# COMPACT_ATOMS: atom_id res chain seq x y z
N MET A 1 -10.61 0.97 -36.04
CA MET A 1 -10.62 -0.03 -34.95
C MET A 1 -11.45 -1.24 -35.37
N VAL A 2 -11.22 -2.39 -34.74
CA VAL A 2 -11.97 -3.63 -35.00
C VAL A 2 -12.86 -3.88 -33.79
N ASP A 3 -14.18 -3.99 -33.99
CA ASP A 3 -15.12 -4.24 -32.88
C ASP A 3 -15.11 -5.72 -32.43
N GLN A 4 -15.90 -6.06 -31.39
CA GLN A 4 -15.98 -7.43 -30.85
C GLN A 4 -16.50 -8.45 -31.88
N GLU A 5 -17.12 -7.98 -32.96
CA GLU A 5 -17.62 -8.78 -34.08
C GLU A 5 -16.61 -8.84 -35.25
N LEU A 6 -15.38 -8.37 -35.01
CA LEU A 6 -14.31 -8.27 -36.00
C LEU A 6 -14.60 -7.33 -37.18
N LYS A 7 -15.52 -6.37 -37.03
CA LYS A 7 -15.82 -5.39 -38.07
C LYS A 7 -14.95 -4.15 -37.92
N LEU A 8 -14.41 -3.69 -39.03
CA LEU A 8 -13.70 -2.42 -39.12
C LEU A 8 -14.70 -1.26 -38.91
N ARG A 9 -14.41 -0.43 -37.91
CA ARG A 9 -15.12 0.80 -37.57
C ARG A 9 -14.11 1.95 -37.62
N GLY A 10 -14.42 3.00 -38.37
CA GLY A 10 -13.57 4.18 -38.53
C GLY A 10 -14.20 5.45 -37.93
N ALA A 11 -13.57 6.58 -38.23
CA ALA A 11 -14.04 7.91 -37.81
C ALA A 11 -15.43 8.27 -38.37
N ASP A 12 -15.81 7.66 -39.49
CA ASP A 12 -17.14 7.70 -40.12
C ASP A 12 -18.27 7.23 -39.19
N LYS A 13 -17.94 6.47 -38.14
CA LYS A 13 -18.90 5.98 -37.12
C LYS A 13 -18.71 6.64 -35.76
N GLY A 14 -18.08 7.81 -35.70
CA GLY A 14 -17.86 8.56 -34.46
C GLY A 14 -16.78 7.98 -33.55
N LEU A 15 -15.96 7.03 -34.04
CA LEU A 15 -14.81 6.53 -33.28
C LEU A 15 -13.60 7.42 -33.50
N VAL A 16 -13.13 8.04 -32.42
CA VAL A 16 -11.90 8.83 -32.42
C VAL A 16 -10.70 7.90 -32.69
N PRO A 17 -9.81 8.23 -33.64
CA PRO A 17 -8.65 7.39 -33.93
C PRO A 17 -7.73 7.29 -32.71
N VAL A 18 -7.38 6.08 -32.31
CA VAL A 18 -6.39 5.82 -31.25
C VAL A 18 -5.07 5.49 -31.89
N GLN A 19 -4.04 6.26 -31.57
CA GLN A 19 -2.66 5.95 -31.93
C GLN A 19 -2.08 4.99 -30.89
N ILE A 20 -1.48 3.89 -31.37
CA ILE A 20 -0.85 2.89 -30.50
C ILE A 20 0.64 2.89 -30.78
N ILE A 21 1.44 3.11 -29.73
CA ILE A 21 2.90 3.00 -29.76
C ILE A 21 3.27 1.82 -28.87
N PHE A 22 3.98 0.84 -29.43
CA PHE A 22 4.47 -0.30 -28.67
C PHE A 22 5.96 -0.10 -28.33
N CYS A 23 6.29 -0.13 -27.05
CA CYS A 23 7.66 -0.06 -26.55
C CYS A 23 7.98 -1.32 -25.76
N LEU A 24 8.99 -2.07 -26.23
CA LEU A 24 9.51 -3.26 -25.56
C LEU A 24 10.91 -2.96 -25.03
N LYS A 25 11.14 -3.27 -23.75
CA LYS A 25 12.46 -3.19 -23.13
C LYS A 25 13.15 -4.55 -23.24
N GLU A 26 14.36 -4.58 -23.80
CA GLU A 26 15.16 -5.80 -23.90
C GLU A 26 15.56 -6.36 -22.52
N GLN A 27 15.82 -5.47 -21.56
CA GLN A 27 16.19 -5.84 -20.19
C GLN A 27 15.11 -5.37 -19.20
N ASN A 28 14.80 -6.21 -18.22
CA ASN A 28 13.91 -5.82 -17.12
C ASN A 28 14.63 -4.86 -16.16
N LYS A 29 14.43 -3.56 -16.37
CA LYS A 29 14.93 -2.47 -15.50
C LYS A 29 13.87 -1.92 -14.53
N LYS A 30 12.89 -2.74 -14.14
CA LYS A 30 11.78 -2.40 -13.21
C LYS A 30 10.82 -1.30 -13.73
N LYS A 31 9.86 -0.90 -12.89
CA LYS A 31 8.74 0.02 -13.16
C LYS A 31 9.20 1.44 -13.50
N LEU A 32 10.01 2.06 -12.63
CA LEU A 32 10.45 3.45 -12.77
C LEU A 32 11.14 3.71 -14.12
N ASN A 33 11.88 2.73 -14.63
CA ASN A 33 12.53 2.84 -15.92
C ASN A 33 11.52 2.84 -17.09
N SER A 34 10.41 2.10 -16.96
CA SER A 34 9.29 2.18 -17.92
C SER A 34 8.67 3.58 -17.90
N HIS A 35 8.49 4.17 -16.72
CA HIS A 35 7.97 5.54 -16.60
C HIS A 35 8.93 6.56 -17.20
N ARG A 36 10.24 6.33 -17.15
CA ARG A 36 11.23 7.20 -17.80
C ARG A 36 11.12 7.18 -19.32
N TRP A 37 10.86 6.02 -19.93
CA TRP A 37 10.51 5.94 -21.36
C TRP A 37 9.24 6.73 -21.65
N PHE A 38 8.21 6.57 -20.82
CA PHE A 38 6.94 7.28 -20.97
C PHE A 38 7.08 8.80 -20.86
N PHE A 39 7.62 9.32 -19.75
CA PHE A 39 7.68 10.76 -19.47
C PHE A 39 8.83 11.50 -20.15
N ASN A 40 10.02 10.90 -20.25
CA ASN A 40 11.23 11.59 -20.70
C ASN A 40 11.61 11.27 -22.16
N ALA A 41 11.14 10.16 -22.72
CA ALA A 41 11.39 9.84 -24.12
C ALA A 41 10.17 10.14 -25.01
N PHE A 42 9.00 9.58 -24.70
CA PHE A 42 7.80 9.81 -25.51
C PHE A 42 7.11 11.13 -25.19
N GLY A 43 7.01 11.50 -23.90
CA GLY A 43 6.38 12.73 -23.42
C GLY A 43 6.81 14.00 -24.17
N PRO A 44 8.11 14.29 -24.34
CA PRO A 44 8.55 15.53 -25.00
C PRO A 44 8.24 15.59 -26.49
N ILE A 45 8.10 14.42 -27.14
CA ILE A 45 7.78 14.30 -28.56
C ILE A 45 6.27 14.47 -28.78
N ILE A 46 5.46 13.77 -27.97
CA ILE A 46 4.00 13.75 -28.10
C ILE A 46 3.37 15.02 -27.50
N LYS A 47 3.97 15.57 -26.43
CA LYS A 47 3.46 16.69 -25.62
C LYS A 47 2.01 16.45 -25.18
N PRO A 48 1.74 15.37 -24.42
CA PRO A 48 0.39 15.06 -23.98
C PRO A 48 -0.14 16.14 -23.03
N ASN A 49 -1.45 16.38 -23.01
CA ASN A 49 -2.09 17.24 -22.00
C ASN A 49 -2.20 16.52 -20.65
N VAL A 50 -2.63 15.25 -20.71
CA VAL A 50 -2.83 14.37 -19.54
C VAL A 50 -2.10 13.06 -19.78
N CYS A 51 -1.39 12.60 -18.75
CA CYS A 51 -0.64 11.36 -18.71
C CYS A 51 -1.34 10.39 -17.78
N VAL A 52 -1.82 9.25 -18.28
CA VAL A 52 -2.47 8.21 -17.47
C VAL A 52 -1.51 7.03 -17.29
N LEU A 53 -1.30 6.63 -16.03
CA LEU A 53 -0.58 5.41 -15.65
C LEU A 53 -1.60 4.33 -15.30
N LEU A 54 -1.45 3.17 -15.94
CA LEU A 54 -2.32 2.01 -15.77
C LEU A 54 -1.47 0.74 -15.64
N ASP A 55 -1.56 0.07 -14.50
CA ASP A 55 -0.81 -1.17 -14.28
C ASP A 55 -1.42 -2.35 -15.05
N VAL A 56 -0.55 -3.29 -15.45
CA VAL A 56 -0.97 -4.57 -16.01
C VAL A 56 -1.68 -5.37 -14.92
N GLY A 57 -2.93 -5.79 -15.18
CA GLY A 57 -3.80 -6.44 -14.19
C GLY A 57 -4.92 -5.53 -13.70
N THR A 58 -4.78 -4.20 -13.88
CA THR A 58 -5.85 -3.26 -13.55
C THR A 58 -6.90 -3.22 -14.66
N ARG A 59 -8.18 -3.35 -14.28
CA ARG A 59 -9.31 -3.32 -15.20
C ARG A 59 -10.13 -2.04 -15.00
N PRO A 60 -9.97 -1.01 -15.84
CA PRO A 60 -10.86 0.14 -15.81
C PRO A 60 -12.27 -0.24 -16.28
N THR A 61 -13.29 0.44 -15.76
CA THR A 61 -14.66 0.32 -16.27
C THR A 61 -14.78 1.06 -17.61
N GLY A 62 -15.92 0.90 -18.30
CA GLY A 62 -16.12 1.45 -19.65
C GLY A 62 -15.97 2.97 -19.76
N THR A 63 -16.15 3.71 -18.65
CA THR A 63 -16.08 5.18 -18.61
C THR A 63 -14.93 5.71 -17.74
N SER A 64 -14.11 4.86 -17.12
CA SER A 64 -13.12 5.30 -16.13
C SER A 64 -12.09 6.27 -16.68
N LEU A 65 -11.54 6.00 -17.87
CA LEU A 65 -10.55 6.89 -18.50
C LEU A 65 -11.16 8.25 -18.85
N TYR A 66 -12.43 8.28 -19.25
CA TYR A 66 -13.17 9.51 -19.52
C TYR A 66 -13.34 10.35 -18.27
N HIS A 67 -13.82 9.75 -17.16
CA HIS A 67 -13.98 10.48 -15.90
C HIS A 67 -12.66 11.00 -15.34
N LEU A 68 -11.59 10.20 -15.47
CA LEU A 68 -10.25 10.60 -15.04
C LEU A 68 -9.74 11.79 -15.84
N TRP A 69 -9.91 11.78 -17.16
CA TRP A 69 -9.58 12.92 -18.01
C TRP A 69 -10.47 14.14 -17.71
N LYS A 70 -11.77 13.91 -17.47
CA LYS A 70 -12.74 14.97 -17.20
C LYS A 70 -12.46 15.76 -15.92
N ALA A 71 -11.79 15.15 -14.92
CA ALA A 71 -11.31 15.89 -13.75
C ALA A 71 -10.40 17.07 -14.16
N PHE A 72 -9.45 16.82 -15.06
CA PHE A 72 -8.53 17.85 -15.57
C PHE A 72 -9.20 18.89 -16.49
N ASP A 73 -10.30 18.51 -17.14
CA ASP A 73 -11.09 19.41 -17.99
C ASP A 73 -11.96 20.35 -17.13
N ARG A 74 -12.49 19.83 -16.02
CA ARG A 74 -13.32 20.60 -15.07
C ARG A 74 -12.53 21.63 -14.29
N ASP A 75 -11.33 21.28 -13.83
CA ASP A 75 -10.50 22.19 -13.05
C ASP A 75 -9.05 22.21 -13.58
N GLN A 76 -8.63 23.40 -14.02
CA GLN A 76 -7.30 23.64 -14.56
C GLN A 76 -6.21 23.60 -13.48
N GLN A 77 -6.55 23.80 -12.20
CA GLN A 77 -5.62 23.76 -11.07
C GLN A 77 -5.26 22.33 -10.64
N VAL A 78 -5.98 21.34 -11.16
CA VAL A 78 -5.75 19.92 -10.88
C VAL A 78 -4.47 19.45 -11.56
N ALA A 79 -3.47 19.07 -10.76
CA ALA A 79 -2.18 18.57 -11.23
C ALA A 79 -2.15 17.03 -11.38
N GLY A 80 -3.01 16.33 -10.66
CA GLY A 80 -3.12 14.88 -10.63
C GLY A 80 -4.56 14.47 -10.36
N ALA A 81 -4.91 13.25 -10.74
CA ALA A 81 -6.16 12.63 -10.37
C ALA A 81 -5.94 11.12 -10.21
N CYS A 82 -6.70 10.43 -9.35
CA CYS A 82 -6.76 8.97 -9.38
C CYS A 82 -8.17 8.42 -9.34
N GLY A 83 -8.30 7.17 -9.81
CA GLY A 83 -9.53 6.43 -9.65
C GLY A 83 -9.61 5.69 -8.32
N GLU A 84 -10.84 5.44 -7.89
CA GLU A 84 -11.21 4.46 -6.89
C GLU A 84 -10.65 3.10 -7.31
N ILE A 85 -9.69 2.57 -6.55
CA ILE A 85 -9.20 1.21 -6.72
C ILE A 85 -10.06 0.28 -5.87
N ALA A 86 -10.64 -0.74 -6.50
CA ALA A 86 -11.39 -1.81 -5.85
C ALA A 86 -10.64 -3.15 -5.99
N ALA A 87 -10.80 -4.04 -5.02
CA ALA A 87 -10.27 -5.39 -5.11
C ALA A 87 -11.09 -6.22 -6.10
N ASP A 88 -10.44 -7.07 -6.90
CA ASP A 88 -11.13 -8.05 -7.74
C ASP A 88 -11.84 -9.12 -6.88
N LEU A 89 -13.17 -9.06 -6.87
CA LEU A 89 -14.02 -9.94 -6.10
C LEU A 89 -14.24 -11.30 -6.77
N GLY A 90 -13.86 -11.44 -8.04
CA GLY A 90 -14.14 -12.61 -8.85
C GLY A 90 -15.63 -12.77 -9.21
N ASP A 91 -15.93 -13.75 -10.06
CA ASP A 91 -17.29 -14.06 -10.44
C ASP A 91 -18.13 -14.43 -9.21
N ASN A 92 -19.31 -13.80 -9.07
CA ASN A 92 -20.21 -13.97 -7.92
C ASN A 92 -19.55 -13.75 -6.54
N TRP A 93 -18.53 -12.90 -6.46
CA TRP A 93 -17.83 -12.53 -5.21
C TRP A 93 -17.14 -13.71 -4.50
N VAL A 94 -16.80 -14.78 -5.22
CA VAL A 94 -16.18 -15.98 -4.65
C VAL A 94 -14.85 -15.67 -3.94
N ASN A 95 -14.11 -14.65 -4.36
CA ASN A 95 -12.83 -14.31 -3.72
C ASN A 95 -13.00 -13.78 -2.29
N LEU A 96 -14.18 -13.25 -1.92
CA LEU A 96 -14.48 -12.79 -0.56
C LEU A 96 -14.51 -13.93 0.48
N LEU A 97 -14.54 -15.19 0.04
CA LEU A 97 -14.36 -16.35 0.92
C LEU A 97 -12.95 -16.38 1.53
N ASN A 98 -11.97 -15.73 0.90
CA ASN A 98 -10.65 -15.54 1.48
C ASN A 98 -10.66 -14.30 2.39
N PRO A 99 -10.44 -14.44 3.72
CA PRO A 99 -10.45 -13.32 4.66
C PRO A 99 -9.44 -12.22 4.31
N LEU A 100 -8.32 -12.57 3.66
CA LEU A 100 -7.32 -11.59 3.21
C LEU A 100 -7.89 -10.69 2.11
N VAL A 101 -8.61 -11.26 1.13
CA VAL A 101 -9.23 -10.49 0.05
C VAL A 101 -10.37 -9.64 0.59
N ALA A 102 -11.24 -10.22 1.43
CA ALA A 102 -12.35 -9.48 2.05
C ALA A 102 -11.86 -8.29 2.88
N THR A 103 -10.85 -8.48 3.73
CA THR A 103 -10.28 -7.41 4.55
C THR A 103 -9.68 -6.29 3.71
N GLN A 104 -8.96 -6.63 2.64
CA GLN A 104 -8.39 -5.64 1.72
C GLN A 104 -9.48 -4.87 0.96
N ASN A 105 -10.54 -5.56 0.52
CA ASN A 105 -11.70 -4.92 -0.09
C ASN A 105 -12.35 -3.91 0.86
N PHE A 106 -12.53 -4.28 2.13
CA PHE A 106 -13.08 -3.37 3.14
C PHE A 106 -12.20 -2.13 3.32
N GLU A 107 -10.89 -2.32 3.49
CA GLU A 107 -9.95 -1.22 3.68
C GLU A 107 -9.91 -0.26 2.48
N TYR A 108 -9.88 -0.78 1.26
CA TYR A 108 -9.91 0.04 0.05
C TYR A 108 -11.20 0.85 -0.05
N LYS A 109 -12.35 0.21 0.21
CA LYS A 109 -13.64 0.90 0.20
C LYS A 109 -13.72 1.99 1.25
N MET A 110 -13.33 1.70 2.50
CA MET A 110 -13.34 2.71 3.56
C MET A 110 -12.38 3.86 3.26
N SER A 111 -11.19 3.58 2.74
CA SER A 111 -10.23 4.62 2.34
C SER A 111 -10.78 5.51 1.23
N ASN A 112 -11.44 4.94 0.22
CA ASN A 112 -12.06 5.69 -0.88
C ASN A 112 -13.32 6.47 -0.46
N ILE A 113 -13.99 6.08 0.63
CA ILE A 113 -15.20 6.74 1.14
C ILE A 113 -14.86 7.82 2.16
N LEU A 114 -13.83 7.63 3.00
CA LEU A 114 -13.51 8.53 4.11
C LEU A 114 -12.23 9.31 3.88
N ASP A 115 -11.10 8.62 3.78
CA ASP A 115 -9.78 9.25 3.85
C ASP A 115 -9.49 10.09 2.61
N LYS A 116 -9.67 9.49 1.42
CA LYS A 116 -9.40 10.12 0.13
C LYS A 116 -10.31 11.33 -0.15
N PRO A 117 -11.64 11.25 0.09
CA PRO A 117 -12.51 12.42 0.06
C PRO A 117 -12.10 13.55 1.01
N LEU A 118 -11.76 13.23 2.27
CA LEU A 118 -11.25 14.20 3.25
C LEU A 118 -10.01 14.92 2.72
N GLU A 119 -9.00 14.16 2.27
CA GLU A 119 -7.77 14.67 1.67
C GLU A 119 -8.07 15.55 0.44
N SER A 120 -8.96 15.10 -0.45
CA SER A 120 -9.34 15.85 -1.64
C SER A 120 -9.98 17.21 -1.34
N VAL A 121 -10.77 17.33 -0.27
CA VAL A 121 -11.37 18.61 0.16
C VAL A 121 -10.29 19.62 0.53
N PHE A 122 -9.23 19.18 1.21
CA PHE A 122 -8.10 20.05 1.55
C PHE A 122 -7.19 20.34 0.35
N GLY A 123 -7.28 19.54 -0.70
CA GLY A 123 -6.62 19.75 -2.00
C GLY A 123 -5.26 19.08 -2.11
N TYR A 124 -4.97 18.14 -1.22
CA TYR A 124 -3.78 17.30 -1.27
C TYR A 124 -4.17 15.88 -0.89
N ILE A 125 -3.68 14.90 -1.65
CA ILE A 125 -3.90 13.48 -1.37
C ILE A 125 -2.55 12.91 -0.96
N SER A 126 -2.50 12.12 0.11
CA SER A 126 -1.23 11.60 0.59
C SER A 126 -0.63 10.53 -0.34
N VAL A 127 -1.47 9.91 -1.19
CA VAL A 127 -1.12 8.84 -2.13
C VAL A 127 -2.02 8.83 -3.37
N LEU A 128 -1.42 8.94 -4.55
CA LEU A 128 -2.06 8.44 -5.77
C LEU A 128 -1.61 7.00 -6.06
N PRO A 129 -2.52 6.05 -6.22
CA PRO A 129 -2.16 4.68 -6.57
C PRO A 129 -1.52 4.63 -7.96
N GLY A 130 -0.33 4.05 -8.07
CA GLY A 130 0.34 3.83 -9.36
C GLY A 130 -0.46 2.97 -10.34
N ALA A 131 -1.37 2.14 -9.81
CA ALA A 131 -2.21 1.24 -10.61
C ALA A 131 -3.20 1.97 -11.52
N PHE A 132 -3.75 3.10 -11.09
CA PHE A 132 -4.70 3.88 -11.87
C PHE A 132 -4.72 5.35 -11.46
N SER A 133 -3.75 6.10 -12.00
CA SER A 133 -3.58 7.53 -11.74
C SER A 133 -3.34 8.29 -13.04
N ALA A 134 -3.65 9.58 -13.02
CA ALA A 134 -3.41 10.49 -14.11
C ALA A 134 -2.78 11.77 -13.61
N TYR A 135 -2.05 12.43 -14.50
CA TYR A 135 -1.28 13.63 -14.18
C TYR A 135 -1.38 14.62 -15.32
N ARG A 136 -1.47 15.91 -14.98
CA ARG A 136 -1.33 16.98 -15.96
C ARG A 136 0.14 17.08 -16.35
N TYR A 137 0.45 16.86 -17.62
CA TYR A 137 1.85 16.72 -18.06
C TYR A 137 2.70 17.97 -17.77
N VAL A 138 2.10 19.16 -17.89
CA VAL A 138 2.78 20.43 -17.56
C VAL A 138 3.13 20.57 -16.07
N ALA A 139 2.29 19.99 -15.19
CA ALA A 139 2.53 20.03 -13.75
C ALA A 139 3.65 19.07 -13.32
N LEU A 140 4.00 18.11 -14.17
CA LEU A 140 5.09 17.17 -13.93
C LEU A 140 6.46 17.73 -14.36
N GLN A 141 6.50 18.75 -15.21
CA GLN A 141 7.75 19.24 -15.77
C GLN A 141 8.67 19.80 -14.69
N ASP A 142 9.97 19.52 -14.85
CA ASP A 142 10.97 20.03 -13.93
C ASP A 142 11.18 21.53 -14.12
N SER A 143 11.34 22.25 -13.02
CA SER A 143 11.60 23.70 -13.02
C SER A 143 13.02 24.02 -13.50
N SER A 144 13.98 23.12 -13.23
CA SER A 144 15.33 23.15 -13.78
C SER A 144 15.92 21.74 -13.82
N PRO A 145 17.02 21.49 -14.56
CA PRO A 145 17.64 20.16 -14.61
C PRO A 145 17.92 19.61 -13.20
N GLY A 146 17.33 18.46 -12.88
CA GLY A 146 17.47 17.80 -11.57
C GLY A 146 16.58 18.38 -10.46
N HIS A 147 15.79 19.43 -10.72
CA HIS A 147 14.91 20.06 -9.74
C HIS A 147 13.48 20.18 -10.28
N GLY A 148 12.60 19.34 -9.75
CA GLY A 148 11.18 19.37 -10.04
C GLY A 148 10.51 18.01 -9.83
N PRO A 149 9.22 17.89 -10.15
CA PRO A 149 8.41 16.72 -9.81
C PRO A 149 8.92 15.43 -10.44
N LEU A 150 9.27 15.42 -11.73
CA LEU A 150 9.79 14.22 -12.42
C LEU A 150 11.20 13.88 -11.97
N SER A 151 12.08 14.86 -11.81
CA SER A 151 13.44 14.65 -11.30
C SER A 151 13.41 14.04 -9.89
N GLN A 152 12.52 14.52 -9.02
CA GLN A 152 12.31 13.90 -7.71
C GLN A 152 11.74 12.49 -7.89
N TYR A 153 10.64 12.30 -8.62
CA TYR A 153 10.03 10.98 -8.87
C TYR A 153 11.06 9.92 -9.32
N PHE A 154 11.97 10.29 -10.24
CA PHE A 154 13.02 9.40 -10.74
C PHE A 154 14.26 9.27 -9.84
N LYS A 155 14.41 10.08 -8.78
CA LYS A 155 15.59 10.04 -7.89
C LYS A 155 15.82 8.64 -7.29
N GLY A 156 14.73 7.92 -6.98
CA GLY A 156 14.77 6.55 -6.45
C GLY A 156 15.58 5.56 -7.30
N GLU A 157 15.65 5.75 -8.62
CA GLU A 157 16.42 4.90 -9.55
C GLU A 157 17.93 4.96 -9.29
N THR A 158 18.43 6.12 -8.88
CA THR A 158 19.86 6.38 -8.63
C THR A 158 20.28 6.07 -7.19
N MET A 159 19.32 5.83 -6.30
CA MET A 159 19.56 5.60 -4.87
C MET A 159 19.99 4.16 -4.53
N HIS A 160 20.11 3.30 -5.55
CA HIS A 160 20.68 1.96 -5.43
C HIS A 160 22.23 1.96 -5.34
N GLY A 161 22.87 3.13 -5.39
CA GLY A 161 24.32 3.32 -5.21
C GLY A 161 24.77 3.64 -3.78
N ALA A 162 26.07 3.55 -3.55
CA ALA A 162 26.72 3.92 -2.28
C ALA A 162 26.63 5.43 -2.05
N GLY A 163 25.60 5.88 -1.31
CA GLY A 163 25.46 7.30 -0.96
C GLY A 163 24.07 7.76 -0.52
N ALA A 164 23.00 7.02 -0.84
CA ALA A 164 21.65 7.39 -0.38
C ALA A 164 21.48 7.14 1.13
N GLY A 165 20.81 8.05 1.83
CA GLY A 165 20.43 7.85 3.24
C GLY A 165 19.29 6.82 3.36
N VAL A 166 19.21 6.11 4.49
CA VAL A 166 18.15 5.09 4.73
C VAL A 166 16.75 5.71 4.68
N PHE A 167 16.62 6.91 5.22
CA PHE A 167 15.37 7.65 5.23
C PHE A 167 14.88 7.93 3.80
N GLU A 168 15.77 8.47 2.96
CA GLU A 168 15.50 8.72 1.55
C GLU A 168 15.19 7.42 0.80
N ALA A 169 16.00 6.38 0.97
CA ALA A 169 15.76 5.09 0.30
C ALA A 169 14.39 4.48 0.65
N ASN A 170 13.92 4.61 1.90
CA ASN A 170 12.59 4.13 2.28
C ASN A 170 11.45 5.03 1.79
N MET A 171 11.65 6.35 1.73
CA MET A 171 10.66 7.27 1.16
C MET A 171 10.33 6.90 -0.30
N TYR A 172 11.36 6.53 -1.07
CA TYR A 172 11.25 6.13 -2.47
C TYR A 172 10.80 4.67 -2.69
N LEU A 173 10.40 3.94 -1.63
CA LEU A 173 9.75 2.63 -1.77
C LEU A 173 8.31 2.72 -2.30
N ALA A 174 7.70 3.89 -2.19
CA ALA A 174 6.37 4.21 -2.71
C ALA A 174 6.42 5.52 -3.49
N GLU A 175 7.13 5.50 -4.62
CA GLU A 175 7.38 6.67 -5.48
C GLU A 175 6.11 7.38 -5.94
N ASP A 176 4.99 6.66 -6.07
CA ASP A 176 3.70 7.21 -6.48
C ASP A 176 3.15 8.27 -5.48
N ARG A 177 3.71 8.34 -4.26
CA ARG A 177 3.36 9.34 -3.24
C ARG A 177 3.92 10.74 -3.52
N ILE A 178 4.84 10.87 -4.47
CA ILE A 178 5.52 12.14 -4.77
C ILE A 178 4.65 13.05 -5.65
N LEU A 179 3.66 12.50 -6.38
CA LEU A 179 2.97 13.21 -7.46
C LEU A 179 1.50 13.58 -7.14
N CYS A 180 1.11 13.66 -5.87
CA CYS A 180 -0.31 13.50 -5.51
C CYS A 180 -1.22 14.73 -5.61
N PHE A 181 -2.33 14.64 -6.35
CA PHE A 181 -3.49 15.56 -6.40
C PHE A 181 -4.76 14.84 -6.92
N GLU A 182 -5.95 15.33 -6.52
CA GLU A 182 -7.37 14.97 -6.84
C GLU A 182 -7.83 13.50 -7.12
N LEU A 183 -9.14 13.25 -7.06
CA LEU A 183 -9.79 11.94 -7.25
C LEU A 183 -11.01 12.04 -8.18
N SER A 184 -11.03 11.27 -9.27
CA SER A 184 -12.26 10.98 -10.02
C SER A 184 -12.05 9.87 -11.06
N ALA A 185 -12.39 8.62 -10.74
CA ALA A 185 -12.63 7.49 -11.66
C ALA A 185 -12.76 6.17 -10.86
N LYS A 186 -12.90 5.00 -11.49
CA LYS A 186 -12.93 3.68 -10.81
C LYS A 186 -12.17 2.61 -11.58
N ALA A 187 -11.43 1.72 -10.92
CA ALA A 187 -10.78 0.57 -11.52
C ALA A 187 -10.67 -0.60 -10.52
N GLU A 188 -10.65 -1.82 -11.03
CA GLU A 188 -10.43 -3.03 -10.23
C GLU A 188 -8.98 -3.50 -10.36
N THR A 189 -8.39 -3.98 -9.26
CA THR A 189 -7.02 -4.54 -9.22
C THR A 189 -7.00 -5.86 -8.47
N ASP A 190 -6.06 -6.72 -8.84
CA ASP A 190 -5.72 -7.91 -8.09
C ASP A 190 -5.10 -7.56 -6.72
N VAL A 191 -5.45 -8.35 -5.71
CA VAL A 191 -4.93 -8.20 -4.34
C VAL A 191 -4.28 -9.51 -3.89
N PRO A 192 -3.22 -9.47 -3.06
CA PRO A 192 -2.60 -10.68 -2.55
C PRO A 192 -3.61 -11.59 -1.84
N ASP A 193 -3.62 -12.86 -2.22
CA ASP A 193 -4.50 -13.89 -1.69
C ASP A 193 -3.81 -14.79 -0.65
N ASN A 194 -2.50 -14.59 -0.44
CA ASN A 194 -1.67 -15.40 0.44
C ASN A 194 -0.87 -14.54 1.44
N VAL A 195 -0.65 -15.09 2.63
CA VAL A 195 -0.02 -14.37 3.76
C VAL A 195 1.37 -13.81 3.44
N PRO A 196 2.30 -14.56 2.82
CA PRO A 196 3.64 -14.04 2.57
C PRO A 196 3.69 -12.84 1.62
N GLU A 197 2.89 -12.88 0.56
CA GLU A 197 2.77 -11.80 -0.40
C GLU A 197 2.07 -10.58 0.22
N PHE A 198 0.99 -10.81 0.96
CA PHE A 198 0.28 -9.79 1.72
C PHE A 198 1.23 -9.02 2.66
N ILE A 199 1.98 -9.72 3.52
CA ILE A 199 2.95 -9.09 4.44
C ILE A 199 4.03 -8.33 3.67
N SER A 200 4.54 -8.91 2.58
CA SER A 200 5.59 -8.29 1.77
C SER A 200 5.12 -7.01 1.06
N GLN A 201 3.89 -7.01 0.56
CA GLN A 201 3.26 -5.84 -0.07
C GLN A 201 3.04 -4.74 0.96
N ARG A 202 2.44 -5.07 2.11
CA ARG A 202 2.12 -4.11 3.16
C ARG A 202 3.35 -3.50 3.81
N ARG A 203 4.44 -4.24 3.96
CA ARG A 203 5.74 -3.70 4.41
C ARG A 203 6.18 -2.52 3.54
N ARG A 204 6.12 -2.68 2.22
CA ARG A 204 6.53 -1.63 1.26
C ARG A 204 5.67 -0.39 1.42
N TRP A 205 4.35 -0.58 1.52
CA TRP A 205 3.42 0.53 1.65
C TRP A 205 3.55 1.24 2.98
N LEU A 206 3.63 0.53 4.11
CA LEU A 206 3.78 1.14 5.44
C LEU A 206 5.09 1.91 5.57
N ASN A 207 6.22 1.32 5.15
CA ASN A 207 7.50 2.02 5.18
C ASN A 207 7.47 3.26 4.28
N GLY A 208 7.07 3.10 3.01
CA GLY A 208 6.96 4.22 2.09
C GLY A 208 6.05 5.34 2.63
N SER A 209 4.90 4.98 3.21
CA SER A 209 3.97 5.93 3.82
C SER A 209 4.60 6.68 4.98
N PHE A 210 5.22 5.96 5.91
CA PHE A 210 5.75 6.55 7.14
C PHE A 210 6.86 7.55 6.85
N PHE A 211 7.83 7.19 6.01
CA PHE A 211 8.94 8.07 5.69
C PHE A 211 8.51 9.25 4.81
N ALA A 212 7.59 9.05 3.86
CA ALA A 212 7.02 10.15 3.07
C ALA A 212 6.21 11.12 3.95
N ALA A 213 5.38 10.61 4.86
CA ALA A 213 4.61 11.44 5.80
C ALA A 213 5.55 12.21 6.74
N ALA A 214 6.56 11.56 7.31
CA ALA A 214 7.55 12.22 8.17
C ALA A 214 8.33 13.31 7.41
N TYR A 215 8.66 13.08 6.13
CA TYR A 215 9.30 14.08 5.28
C TYR A 215 8.39 15.28 5.01
N ALA A 216 7.15 15.03 4.60
CA ALA A 216 6.15 16.07 4.34
C ALA A 216 5.89 16.91 5.60
N LEU A 217 5.77 16.25 6.76
CA LEU A 217 5.62 16.90 8.05
C LEU A 217 6.84 17.71 8.47
N TRP A 218 8.06 17.26 8.14
CA TRP A 218 9.26 18.05 8.41
C TRP A 218 9.35 19.30 7.50
N LYS A 219 8.83 19.21 6.28
CA LYS A 219 8.81 20.29 5.28
C LYS A 219 7.51 21.10 5.23
N TRP A 220 6.65 20.98 6.24
CA TRP A 220 5.34 21.65 6.30
C TRP A 220 5.39 23.17 6.07
N ASN A 221 6.51 23.80 6.45
CA ASN A 221 6.71 25.25 6.33
C ASN A 221 6.87 25.72 4.87
N GLN A 222 7.20 24.84 3.92
CA GLN A 222 7.40 25.21 2.52
C GLN A 222 6.13 25.74 1.85
N ILE A 223 4.95 25.32 2.34
CA ILE A 223 3.65 25.74 1.81
C ILE A 223 3.45 27.25 1.93
N TRP A 224 4.00 27.88 2.97
CA TRP A 224 3.87 29.33 3.15
C TRP A 224 4.55 30.13 2.04
N GLY A 225 5.60 29.58 1.43
CA GLY A 225 6.32 30.17 0.30
C GLY A 225 5.69 29.93 -1.07
N THR A 226 4.55 29.23 -1.16
CA THR A 226 3.85 28.95 -2.43
C THR A 226 2.87 30.06 -2.81
N ASP A 227 2.44 30.10 -4.08
CA ASP A 227 1.49 31.09 -4.60
C ASP A 227 0.01 30.77 -4.28
N HIS A 228 -0.25 29.77 -3.44
CA HIS A 228 -1.61 29.43 -3.01
C HIS A 228 -2.26 30.60 -2.23
N SER A 229 -3.59 30.73 -2.35
CA SER A 229 -4.35 31.68 -1.54
C SER A 229 -4.20 31.39 -0.04
N LEU A 230 -4.37 32.42 0.79
CA LEU A 230 -4.29 32.26 2.25
C LEU A 230 -5.26 31.19 2.77
N ALA A 231 -6.48 31.15 2.23
CA ALA A 231 -7.48 30.13 2.56
C ALA A 231 -6.98 28.70 2.24
N ARG A 232 -6.41 28.49 1.05
CA ARG A 232 -5.85 27.18 0.65
C ARG A 232 -4.66 26.80 1.54
N LYS A 233 -3.79 27.75 1.88
CA LYS A 233 -2.67 27.53 2.82
C LYS A 233 -3.19 27.07 4.18
N LEU A 234 -4.19 27.75 4.74
CA LEU A 234 -4.80 27.38 6.03
C LEU A 234 -5.48 26.01 5.99
N MET A 235 -6.20 25.69 4.90
CA MET A 235 -6.81 24.38 4.68
C MET A 235 -5.76 23.26 4.70
N LEU A 236 -4.66 23.43 3.95
CA LEU A 236 -3.56 22.47 3.96
C LEU A 236 -2.96 22.33 5.37
N GLN A 237 -2.81 23.41 6.14
CA GLN A 237 -2.32 23.33 7.52
C GLN A 237 -3.20 22.47 8.43
N VAL A 238 -4.53 22.57 8.28
CA VAL A 238 -5.47 21.70 9.02
C VAL A 238 -5.21 20.22 8.66
N GLU A 239 -5.00 19.94 7.38
CA GLU A 239 -4.67 18.59 6.92
C GLU A 239 -3.32 18.09 7.47
N PHE A 240 -2.28 18.94 7.53
CA PHE A 240 -1.00 18.57 8.16
C PHE A 240 -1.17 18.24 9.64
N VAL A 241 -1.97 19.02 10.38
CA VAL A 241 -2.28 18.73 11.78
C VAL A 241 -3.01 17.38 11.91
N TYR A 242 -4.01 17.13 11.07
CA TYR A 242 -4.74 15.86 11.03
C TYR A 242 -3.79 14.67 10.74
N ASN A 243 -2.92 14.81 9.73
CA ASN A 243 -1.94 13.79 9.36
C ASN A 243 -0.89 13.57 10.46
N THR A 244 -0.50 14.62 11.17
CA THR A 244 0.40 14.52 12.34
C THR A 244 -0.24 13.68 13.44
N ILE A 245 -1.48 14.00 13.83
CA ILE A 245 -2.20 13.27 14.87
C ILE A 245 -2.42 11.82 14.43
N SER A 246 -2.83 11.59 13.19
CA SER A 246 -3.01 10.25 12.63
C SER A 246 -1.71 9.43 12.63
N MET A 247 -0.57 10.06 12.31
CA MET A 247 0.73 9.41 12.36
C MET A 247 1.13 9.05 13.81
N LEU A 248 0.84 9.91 14.79
CA LEU A 248 1.07 9.61 16.21
C LEU A 248 0.21 8.43 16.69
N PHE A 249 -1.07 8.40 16.31
CA PHE A 249 -1.95 7.27 16.62
C PHE A 249 -1.47 5.96 15.98
N SER A 250 -0.98 6.02 14.75
CA SER A 250 -0.36 4.88 14.08
C SER A 250 0.93 4.43 14.77
N TRP A 251 1.79 5.36 15.19
CA TRP A 251 3.02 5.06 15.93
C TRP A 251 2.76 4.35 17.26
N PHE A 252 1.75 4.77 18.02
CA PHE A 252 1.36 4.18 19.30
C PHE A 252 0.27 3.12 19.20
N SER A 253 -0.08 2.67 17.99
CA SER A 253 -1.18 1.72 17.76
C SER A 253 -1.03 0.40 18.51
N LEU A 254 0.20 -0.11 18.65
CA LEU A 254 0.49 -1.34 19.40
C LEU A 254 0.16 -1.16 20.89
N ALA A 255 0.61 -0.05 21.49
CA ALA A 255 0.31 0.28 22.88
C ALA A 255 -1.17 0.55 23.11
N ASN A 256 -1.81 1.30 22.21
CA ASN A 256 -3.25 1.60 22.27
C ASN A 256 -4.06 0.30 22.25
N PHE A 257 -3.75 -0.62 21.33
CA PHE A 257 -4.45 -1.89 21.20
C PHE A 257 -4.25 -2.79 22.43
N TYR A 258 -3.03 -2.82 23.00
CA TYR A 258 -2.77 -3.53 24.25
C TYR A 258 -3.58 -2.95 25.43
N LEU A 259 -3.61 -1.62 25.56
CA LEU A 259 -4.28 -0.93 26.67
C LEU A 259 -5.81 -1.03 26.58
N THR A 260 -6.39 -1.13 25.38
CA THR A 260 -7.84 -1.36 25.23
C THR A 260 -8.31 -2.74 25.75
N GLY A 261 -7.39 -3.70 25.91
CA GLY A 261 -7.68 -5.04 26.42
C GLY A 261 -7.57 -5.20 27.93
N THR A 262 -7.49 -4.11 28.71
CA THR A 262 -7.13 -4.15 30.15
C THR A 262 -8.31 -4.27 31.13
N ILE A 263 -9.53 -4.57 30.67
CA ILE A 263 -10.72 -4.65 31.54
C ILE A 263 -11.14 -6.11 31.74
N GLY A 264 -10.88 -6.68 32.93
CA GLY A 264 -11.53 -7.91 33.39
C GLY A 264 -10.66 -8.87 34.20
N GLU A 265 -11.31 -9.88 34.79
CA GLU A 265 -10.80 -10.91 35.69
C GLU A 265 -9.70 -11.83 35.09
N LEU A 266 -9.25 -12.84 35.86
CA LEU A 266 -8.21 -13.82 35.53
C LEU A 266 -8.19 -14.32 34.07
N PHE A 267 -9.36 -14.48 33.44
CA PHE A 267 -9.48 -14.90 32.04
C PHE A 267 -8.91 -13.87 31.05
N VAL A 268 -9.14 -12.57 31.28
CA VAL A 268 -8.60 -11.48 30.45
C VAL A 268 -7.08 -11.39 30.61
N GLU A 269 -6.57 -11.69 31.80
CA GLU A 269 -5.13 -11.78 32.04
C GLU A 269 -4.48 -12.90 31.21
N CYS A 270 -5.09 -14.08 31.14
CA CYS A 270 -4.60 -15.17 30.28
C CYS A 270 -4.57 -14.77 28.79
N VAL A 271 -5.61 -14.11 28.30
CA VAL A 271 -5.68 -13.62 26.91
C VAL A 271 -4.60 -12.57 26.64
N ARG A 272 -4.32 -11.71 27.62
CA ARG A 272 -3.25 -10.69 27.54
C ARG A 272 -1.87 -11.31 27.45
N GLN A 273 -1.58 -12.34 28.26
CA GLN A 273 -0.30 -13.06 28.18
C GLN A 273 -0.13 -13.77 26.83
N LEU A 274 -1.21 -14.34 26.30
CA LEU A 274 -1.21 -14.97 24.98
C LEU A 274 -1.00 -13.96 23.84
N TYR A 275 -1.57 -12.76 23.97
CA TYR A 275 -1.32 -11.64 23.05
C TYR A 275 0.15 -11.19 23.07
N LEU A 276 0.75 -11.02 24.26
CA LEU A 276 2.17 -10.69 24.41
C LEU A 276 3.07 -11.77 23.80
N PHE A 277 2.75 -13.04 24.06
CA PHE A 277 3.46 -14.15 23.43
C PHE A 277 3.40 -14.07 21.89
N ALA A 278 2.21 -13.82 21.32
CA ALA A 278 2.04 -13.67 19.88
C ALA A 278 2.90 -12.53 19.29
N ILE A 279 2.97 -11.39 19.99
CA ILE A 279 3.83 -10.26 19.61
C ILE A 279 5.31 -10.66 19.64
N ILE A 280 5.77 -11.31 20.70
CA ILE A 280 7.19 -11.74 20.84
C ILE A 280 7.56 -12.69 19.70
N VAL A 281 6.73 -13.69 19.41
CA VAL A 281 6.97 -14.62 18.29
C VAL A 281 7.01 -13.88 16.95
N THR A 282 6.13 -12.88 16.77
CA THR A 282 6.13 -12.03 15.57
C THR A 282 7.45 -11.28 15.41
N PHE A 283 7.98 -10.67 16.49
CA PHE A 283 9.29 -10.01 16.47
C PHE A 283 10.42 -10.97 16.10
N LEU A 284 10.46 -12.15 16.73
CA LEU A 284 11.48 -13.17 16.43
C LEU A 284 11.43 -13.59 14.95
N CYS A 285 10.23 -13.80 14.41
CA CYS A 285 10.03 -14.15 13.00
C CYS A 285 10.42 -13.02 12.06
N ALA A 286 10.14 -11.76 12.43
CA ALA A 286 10.38 -10.61 11.58
C ALA A 286 11.89 -10.27 11.46
N LEU A 287 12.64 -10.45 12.54
CA LEU A 287 14.10 -10.28 12.56
C LEU A 287 14.83 -11.37 11.77
N GLY A 288 14.48 -12.65 12.00
CA GLY A 288 15.22 -13.78 11.43
C GLY A 288 14.81 -14.19 10.02
N ASN A 289 13.51 -14.12 9.69
CA ASN A 289 12.96 -14.84 8.54
C ASN A 289 12.21 -13.95 7.55
N ARG A 290 12.21 -14.35 6.26
CA ARG A 290 11.27 -13.80 5.27
C ARG A 290 9.90 -14.47 5.47
N PRO A 291 8.76 -13.82 5.17
CA PRO A 291 7.44 -14.38 5.46
C PRO A 291 7.18 -15.65 4.65
N GLN A 292 7.84 -15.78 3.49
CA GLN A 292 7.81 -16.99 2.67
C GLN A 292 8.43 -18.19 3.40
N GLY A 293 9.45 -17.97 4.24
CA GLY A 293 10.14 -19.02 5.00
C GLY A 293 9.38 -19.45 6.27
N SER A 294 8.56 -18.58 6.84
CA SER A 294 7.80 -18.84 8.07
C SER A 294 6.28 -18.69 7.90
N LYS A 295 5.76 -19.05 6.72
CA LYS A 295 4.35 -18.87 6.36
C LYS A 295 3.39 -19.48 7.38
N PHE A 296 3.69 -20.67 7.88
CA PHE A 296 2.85 -21.37 8.85
C PHE A 296 2.78 -20.65 10.19
N ILE A 297 3.91 -20.09 10.65
CA ILE A 297 3.97 -19.34 11.90
C ILE A 297 3.15 -18.06 11.77
N TYR A 298 3.32 -17.31 10.68
CA TYR A 298 2.52 -16.10 10.43
C TYR A 298 1.02 -16.41 10.33
N THR A 299 0.63 -17.48 9.63
CA THR A 299 -0.77 -17.91 9.55
C THR A 299 -1.31 -18.30 10.94
N ALA A 300 -0.56 -19.04 11.75
CA ALA A 300 -0.97 -19.41 13.11
C ALA A 300 -1.15 -18.19 14.01
N ILE A 301 -0.25 -17.21 13.94
CA ILE A 301 -0.36 -15.96 14.70
C ILE A 301 -1.56 -15.12 14.24
N ILE A 302 -1.85 -15.07 12.93
CA ILE A 302 -3.06 -14.39 12.42
C ILE A 302 -4.32 -15.03 12.99
N ILE A 303 -4.41 -16.36 12.99
CA ILE A 303 -5.55 -17.09 13.55
C ILE A 303 -5.67 -16.84 15.06
N LEU A 304 -4.54 -16.82 15.77
CA LEU A 304 -4.50 -16.50 17.19
C LEU A 304 -5.03 -15.09 17.48
N PHE A 305 -4.58 -14.09 16.72
CA PHE A 305 -5.06 -12.72 16.84
C PHE A 305 -6.55 -12.60 16.51
N ALA A 306 -7.05 -13.32 15.51
CA ALA A 306 -8.48 -13.38 15.21
C ALA A 306 -9.30 -13.96 16.39
N GLY A 307 -8.79 -15.00 17.05
CA GLY A 307 -9.40 -15.57 18.26
C GLY A 307 -9.42 -14.59 19.45
N ILE A 308 -8.32 -13.87 19.67
CA ILE A 308 -8.23 -12.81 20.68
C ILE A 308 -9.24 -11.69 20.37
N MET A 309 -9.36 -11.30 19.09
CA MET A 309 -10.33 -10.31 18.64
C MET A 309 -11.77 -10.73 18.89
N LEU A 310 -12.10 -11.99 18.65
CA LEU A 310 -13.43 -12.53 18.94
C LEU A 310 -13.77 -12.37 20.43
N ILE A 311 -12.83 -12.68 21.32
CA ILE A 311 -13.02 -12.52 22.76
C ILE A 311 -13.20 -11.03 23.12
N MET A 312 -12.36 -10.14 22.58
CA MET A 312 -12.50 -8.70 22.84
C MET A 312 -13.82 -8.12 22.33
N LEU A 313 -14.30 -8.56 21.16
CA LEU A 313 -15.60 -8.15 20.63
C LEU A 313 -16.76 -8.68 21.48
N TYR A 314 -16.67 -9.91 21.96
CA TYR A 314 -17.65 -10.47 22.89
C TYR A 314 -17.70 -9.66 24.20
N MET A 315 -16.54 -9.37 24.81
CA MET A 315 -16.45 -8.59 26.04
C MET A 315 -16.98 -7.16 25.86
N ALA A 316 -16.61 -6.51 24.75
CA ALA A 316 -17.13 -5.19 24.41
C ALA A 316 -18.66 -5.22 24.24
N GLY A 317 -19.20 -6.22 23.53
CA GLY A 317 -20.64 -6.41 23.38
C GLY A 317 -21.36 -6.67 24.70
N TYR A 318 -20.80 -7.51 25.56
CA TYR A 318 -21.35 -7.79 26.89
C TYR A 318 -21.39 -6.53 27.76
N SER A 319 -20.30 -5.77 27.80
CA SER A 319 -20.23 -4.49 28.53
C SER A 319 -21.27 -3.48 28.04
N VAL A 320 -21.51 -3.42 26.72
CA VAL A 320 -22.58 -2.59 26.14
C VAL A 320 -23.95 -3.04 26.66
N THR A 321 -24.24 -4.34 26.68
CA THR A 321 -25.55 -4.84 27.14
C THR A 321 -25.81 -4.56 28.62
N GLU A 322 -24.79 -4.66 29.47
CA GLU A 322 -24.89 -4.35 30.90
C GLU A 322 -25.18 -2.87 31.13
N GLN A 323 -24.42 -1.99 30.44
CA GLN A 323 -24.59 -0.53 30.55
C GLN A 323 -25.93 -0.06 29.99
N VAL A 324 -26.38 -0.63 28.86
CA VAL A 324 -27.71 -0.35 28.31
C VAL A 324 -28.80 -0.85 29.26
N GLY A 325 -28.62 -2.02 29.90
CA GLY A 325 -29.56 -2.54 30.90
C GLY A 325 -29.69 -1.66 32.12
N GLU A 326 -28.56 -1.15 32.65
CA GLU A 326 -28.56 -0.22 33.78
C GLU A 326 -29.31 1.08 33.46
N VAL A 327 -29.04 1.68 32.30
CA VAL A 327 -29.72 2.89 31.84
C VAL A 327 -31.19 2.62 31.57
N GLN A 328 -31.54 1.49 30.95
CA GLN A 328 -32.93 1.12 30.70
C GLN A 328 -33.72 1.01 32.01
N ASN A 329 -33.12 0.48 33.07
CA ASN A 329 -33.76 0.41 34.39
C ASN A 329 -34.00 1.81 34.99
N LYS A 330 -33.07 2.76 34.79
CA LYS A 330 -33.23 4.16 35.23
C LYS A 330 -34.25 4.95 34.40
N LEU A 331 -34.41 4.60 33.12
CA LEU A 331 -35.37 5.22 32.21
C LEU A 331 -36.81 4.70 32.38
N ARG A 332 -37.02 3.60 33.11
CA ARG A 332 -38.35 3.05 33.36
C ARG A 332 -39.12 3.92 34.37
N ASP A 333 -40.37 4.19 34.07
CA ASP A 333 -41.30 4.79 35.03
C ASP A 333 -41.91 3.75 35.97
N GLN A 334 -42.73 4.21 36.93
CA GLN A 334 -43.43 3.35 37.88
C GLN A 334 -44.39 2.34 37.20
N ASN A 335 -44.74 2.56 35.92
CA ASN A 335 -45.59 1.70 35.12
C ASN A 335 -44.78 0.80 34.16
N GLY A 336 -43.44 0.85 34.21
CA GLY A 336 -42.55 0.05 33.38
C GLY A 336 -42.32 0.57 31.95
N ASN A 337 -42.82 1.76 31.60
CA ASN A 337 -42.60 2.38 30.29
C ASN A 337 -41.25 3.10 30.23
N ILE A 338 -40.58 3.03 29.07
CA ILE A 338 -39.29 3.70 28.85
C ILE A 338 -39.54 5.19 28.54
N GLN A 339 -39.10 6.07 29.43
CA GLN A 339 -39.18 7.52 29.24
C GLN A 339 -37.96 8.03 28.46
N PHE A 340 -38.05 8.01 27.13
CA PHE A 340 -36.98 8.52 26.24
C PHE A 340 -36.64 10.00 26.47
N SER A 341 -37.53 10.79 27.06
CA SER A 341 -37.26 12.19 27.43
C SER A 341 -36.14 12.35 28.47
N LYS A 342 -35.85 11.32 29.27
CA LYS A 342 -34.74 11.30 30.24
C LYS A 342 -33.41 10.86 29.64
N LEU A 343 -33.41 10.33 28.41
CA LEU A 343 -32.20 9.81 27.75
C LEU A 343 -31.08 10.86 27.61
N PRO A 344 -31.34 12.14 27.23
CA PRO A 344 -30.28 13.15 27.17
C PRO A 344 -29.66 13.44 28.54
N ALA A 345 -30.45 13.42 29.61
CA ALA A 345 -29.97 13.62 30.97
C ALA A 345 -29.08 12.45 31.41
N GLU A 346 -29.49 11.21 31.16
CA GLU A 346 -28.70 10.00 31.46
C GLU A 346 -27.39 9.92 30.63
N LEU A 347 -27.42 10.35 29.37
CA LEU A 347 -26.23 10.44 28.52
C LEU A 347 -25.23 11.48 29.05
N SER A 348 -25.69 12.52 29.73
CA SER A 348 -24.81 13.51 30.38
C SER A 348 -24.30 13.05 31.74
N ALA A 349 -25.10 12.27 32.48
CA ALA A 349 -24.82 11.85 33.85
C ALA A 349 -23.95 10.59 33.93
N ASN A 350 -24.15 9.61 33.05
CA ASN A 350 -23.37 8.37 33.03
C ASN A 350 -22.23 8.45 32.00
N GLY A 351 -21.03 8.76 32.48
CA GLY A 351 -19.83 8.87 31.63
C GLY A 351 -19.50 7.57 30.86
N ALA A 352 -19.67 6.41 31.48
CA ALA A 352 -19.36 5.12 30.84
C ALA A 352 -20.34 4.81 29.69
N PHE A 353 -21.63 5.00 29.93
CA PHE A 353 -22.66 4.84 28.89
C PHE A 353 -22.45 5.83 27.74
N ARG A 354 -22.17 7.10 28.05
CA ARG A 354 -21.87 8.12 27.04
C ARG A 354 -20.67 7.76 26.17
N ASP A 355 -19.56 7.38 26.79
CA ASP A 355 -18.32 7.06 26.06
C ASP A 355 -18.52 5.84 25.15
N ILE A 356 -19.32 4.85 25.58
CA ILE A 356 -19.72 3.69 24.76
C ILE A 356 -20.57 4.12 23.55
N VAL A 357 -21.61 4.93 23.78
CA VAL A 357 -22.50 5.40 22.69
C VAL A 357 -21.72 6.18 21.65
N ILE A 358 -20.85 7.10 22.11
CA ILE A 358 -20.00 7.90 21.23
C ILE A 358 -19.03 7.00 20.46
N SER A 359 -18.37 6.05 21.12
CA SER A 359 -17.43 5.13 20.49
C SER A 359 -18.07 4.24 19.43
N LEU A 360 -19.25 3.67 19.70
CA LEU A 360 -19.99 2.84 18.74
C LEU A 360 -20.50 3.65 17.55
N ALA A 361 -21.10 4.83 17.83
CA ALA A 361 -21.55 5.74 16.79
C ALA A 361 -20.39 6.20 15.91
N SER A 362 -19.22 6.47 16.50
CA SER A 362 -18.07 6.96 15.77
C SER A 362 -17.31 5.89 14.99
N THR A 363 -17.27 4.66 15.49
CA THR A 363 -16.49 3.59 14.88
C THR A 363 -17.31 2.85 13.82
N TYR A 364 -18.56 2.52 14.12
CA TYR A 364 -19.39 1.71 13.23
C TYR A 364 -20.51 2.51 12.58
N GLY A 365 -21.15 3.42 13.34
CA GLY A 365 -22.20 4.28 12.83
C GLY A 365 -21.72 5.15 11.67
N MET A 366 -20.59 5.85 11.84
CA MET A 366 -20.01 6.69 10.78
C MET A 366 -19.61 5.90 9.55
N TYR A 367 -19.05 4.69 9.69
CA TYR A 367 -18.70 3.85 8.54
C TYR A 367 -19.95 3.49 7.75
N PHE A 368 -20.97 2.99 8.45
CA PHE A 368 -22.23 2.61 7.82
C PHE A 368 -22.93 3.78 7.13
N ILE A 369 -23.06 4.92 7.82
CA ILE A 369 -23.71 6.13 7.27
C ILE A 369 -22.93 6.67 6.08
N SER A 370 -21.59 6.76 6.16
CA SER A 370 -20.77 7.26 5.04
C SER A 370 -20.91 6.37 3.81
N SER A 371 -20.92 5.05 4.01
CA SER A 371 -21.10 4.08 2.94
C SER A 371 -22.48 4.15 2.31
N LEU A 372 -23.52 4.49 3.08
CA LEU A 372 -24.85 4.78 2.55
C LEU A 372 -24.88 6.10 1.77
N LEU A 373 -24.26 7.16 2.27
CA LEU A 373 -24.18 8.45 1.58
C LEU A 373 -23.45 8.33 0.23
N HIS A 374 -22.43 7.46 0.15
CA HIS A 374 -21.71 7.13 -1.08
C HIS A 374 -22.43 6.09 -1.95
N LEU A 375 -23.61 5.60 -1.54
CA LEU A 375 -24.42 4.57 -2.22
C LEU A 375 -23.69 3.23 -2.43
N GLU A 376 -22.73 2.89 -1.56
CA GLU A 376 -21.95 1.65 -1.65
C GLU A 376 -21.92 0.84 -0.33
N PRO A 377 -23.06 0.44 0.27
CA PRO A 377 -23.07 -0.21 1.58
C PRO A 377 -22.53 -1.65 1.60
N TRP A 378 -22.30 -2.27 0.44
CA TRP A 378 -22.08 -3.73 0.34
C TRP A 378 -20.87 -4.24 1.12
N HIS A 379 -19.79 -3.47 1.20
CA HIS A 379 -18.58 -3.88 1.94
C HIS A 379 -18.83 -4.02 3.45
N MET A 380 -19.80 -3.27 4.01
CA MET A 380 -20.22 -3.41 5.41
C MET A 380 -20.87 -4.76 5.70
N ILE A 381 -21.48 -5.40 4.69
CA ILE A 381 -22.17 -6.69 4.85
C ILE A 381 -21.24 -7.84 4.50
N THR A 382 -20.47 -7.71 3.42
CA THR A 382 -19.71 -8.84 2.85
C THR A 382 -18.32 -9.02 3.46
N SER A 383 -17.72 -7.94 3.96
CA SER A 383 -16.28 -7.91 4.29
C SER A 383 -15.96 -7.39 5.70
N PHE A 384 -16.92 -6.72 6.36
CA PHE A 384 -16.71 -6.07 7.66
C PHE A 384 -16.29 -7.05 8.76
N VAL A 385 -16.93 -8.22 8.85
CA VAL A 385 -16.63 -9.20 9.91
C VAL A 385 -15.21 -9.74 9.77
N GLN A 386 -14.78 -10.05 8.54
CA GLN A 386 -13.43 -10.50 8.24
C GLN A 386 -12.41 -9.40 8.59
N TYR A 387 -12.73 -8.14 8.25
CA TYR A 387 -11.89 -7.00 8.60
C TYR A 387 -11.72 -6.87 10.12
N MET A 388 -12.82 -6.95 10.87
CA MET A 388 -12.77 -6.86 12.33
C MET A 388 -11.83 -7.90 12.93
N PHE A 389 -11.89 -9.17 12.51
CA PHE A 389 -10.99 -10.21 13.02
C PHE A 389 -9.53 -10.03 12.60
N MET A 390 -9.27 -9.40 11.46
CA MET A 390 -7.91 -9.18 10.96
C MET A 390 -7.24 -7.92 11.54
N LEU A 391 -7.99 -7.03 12.21
CA LEU A 391 -7.47 -5.80 12.82
C LEU A 391 -6.22 -6.00 13.69
N PRO A 392 -6.20 -6.91 14.68
CA PRO A 392 -4.99 -7.12 15.48
C PRO A 392 -3.80 -7.63 14.67
N ALA A 393 -4.02 -8.42 13.62
CA ALA A 393 -2.93 -8.83 12.73
C ALA A 393 -2.37 -7.63 11.94
N PHE A 394 -3.24 -6.70 11.52
CA PHE A 394 -2.83 -5.51 10.78
C PHE A 394 -2.01 -4.56 11.66
N VAL A 395 -2.49 -4.30 12.87
CA VAL A 395 -1.81 -3.44 13.85
C VAL A 395 -0.48 -4.07 14.29
N ASN A 396 -0.46 -5.36 14.64
CA ASN A 396 0.72 -5.95 15.26
C ASN A 396 1.70 -6.53 14.26
N ILE A 397 1.25 -7.40 13.35
CA ILE A 397 2.17 -8.09 12.43
C ILE A 397 2.77 -7.11 11.44
N LEU A 398 1.93 -6.28 10.80
CA LEU A 398 2.41 -5.41 9.73
C LEU A 398 3.32 -4.31 10.26
N MET A 399 3.03 -3.72 11.43
CA MET A 399 3.88 -2.67 12.02
C MET A 399 5.23 -3.22 12.49
N VAL A 400 5.23 -4.38 13.16
CA VAL A 400 6.48 -5.06 13.55
C VAL A 400 7.33 -5.42 12.33
N TYR A 401 6.69 -5.95 11.28
CA TYR A 401 7.39 -6.35 10.06
C TYR A 401 7.93 -5.17 9.24
N ALA A 402 7.15 -4.09 9.16
CA ALA A 402 7.54 -2.82 8.54
C ALA A 402 8.81 -2.26 9.17
N GLY A 403 8.84 -2.17 10.51
CA GLY A 403 9.99 -1.64 11.24
C GLY A 403 11.25 -2.51 11.12
N THR A 404 11.13 -3.84 11.16
CA THR A 404 12.28 -4.77 11.31
C THR A 404 12.98 -5.16 10.02
N LYS A 405 12.34 -5.05 8.85
CA LYS A 405 12.93 -5.52 7.58
C LYS A 405 13.01 -4.47 6.47
N GLY A 406 14.20 -4.31 5.91
CA GLY A 406 14.50 -3.42 4.79
C GLY A 406 14.66 -4.20 3.49
N ASP A 407 14.86 -3.45 2.40
CA ASP A 407 14.86 -4.04 1.07
C ASP A 407 16.11 -4.89 0.84
N ASN A 408 15.95 -6.20 0.93
CA ASN A 408 16.98 -7.14 0.55
C ASN A 408 16.95 -7.25 -0.97
N GLY A 409 17.51 -6.26 -1.66
CA GLY A 409 17.94 -6.44 -3.03
C GLY A 409 18.87 -7.63 -3.06
N THR A 410 18.44 -8.74 -3.65
CA THR A 410 19.31 -9.88 -3.94
C THR A 410 20.36 -9.41 -4.93
N LYS A 411 21.49 -8.91 -4.43
CA LYS A 411 22.75 -9.06 -5.11
C LYS A 411 23.16 -10.49 -4.81
N GLY A 412 22.93 -11.37 -5.79
CA GLY A 412 23.60 -12.66 -5.80
C GLY A 412 25.08 -12.35 -5.88
N ASP A 413 25.76 -12.46 -4.74
CA ASP A 413 27.21 -12.45 -4.69
C ASP A 413 27.67 -13.74 -5.39
N LEU A 414 27.90 -13.63 -6.68
CA LEU A 414 28.67 -14.63 -7.42
C LEU A 414 30.09 -14.44 -6.92
N GLY A 415 30.46 -15.23 -5.92
CA GLY A 415 31.79 -15.28 -5.34
C GLY A 415 32.84 -15.23 -6.45
N ALA A 416 33.85 -14.38 -6.24
CA ALA A 416 34.88 -14.04 -7.19
C ALA A 416 35.42 -15.26 -7.97
N ALA A 417 34.89 -15.46 -9.17
CA ALA A 417 35.48 -16.31 -10.19
C ALA A 417 35.77 -15.42 -11.40
N VAL A 418 37.05 -15.11 -11.61
CA VAL A 418 37.50 -14.31 -12.76
C VAL A 418 37.46 -15.21 -13.99
N VAL A 419 36.32 -15.21 -14.68
CA VAL A 419 36.19 -15.85 -16.00
C VAL A 419 36.77 -14.89 -17.05
N LYS A 420 38.01 -15.13 -17.50
CA LYS A 420 38.51 -14.46 -18.71
C LYS A 420 37.91 -15.15 -19.93
N THR A 421 37.15 -14.41 -20.71
CA THR A 421 36.53 -14.90 -21.95
C THR A 421 37.60 -14.93 -23.06
N GLY A 422 38.01 -16.12 -23.48
CA GLY A 422 38.80 -16.29 -24.72
C GLY A 422 37.98 -15.91 -25.95
N LYS A 423 38.63 -15.45 -27.02
CA LYS A 423 37.98 -14.90 -28.23
C LYS A 423 37.10 -15.90 -28.99
N ASP A 424 37.11 -17.19 -28.65
CA ASP A 424 36.32 -18.24 -29.31
C ASP A 424 35.39 -19.03 -28.36
N GLY A 425 34.75 -18.36 -27.39
CA GLY A 425 33.50 -18.83 -26.77
C GLY A 425 33.53 -20.11 -25.91
N GLY A 426 34.69 -20.72 -25.64
CA GLY A 426 34.84 -21.82 -24.69
C GLY A 426 35.27 -21.34 -23.30
N GLN A 427 34.64 -21.85 -22.23
CA GLN A 427 35.14 -21.70 -20.86
C GLN A 427 36.18 -22.79 -20.59
N SER A 428 37.46 -22.43 -20.56
CA SER A 428 38.54 -23.28 -20.04
C SER A 428 39.17 -22.63 -18.81
N VAL A 429 39.43 -23.46 -17.80
CA VAL A 429 40.22 -23.09 -16.62
C VAL A 429 41.64 -23.56 -16.92
N ASP A 430 42.55 -22.63 -17.20
CA ASP A 430 43.97 -22.96 -17.35
C ASP A 430 44.54 -23.26 -15.96
N ILE A 431 44.84 -24.53 -15.71
CA ILE A 431 45.67 -24.96 -14.60
C ILE A 431 47.03 -25.26 -15.21
N ASP A 432 47.97 -24.31 -15.10
CA ASP A 432 49.37 -24.58 -15.38
C ASP A 432 49.90 -25.57 -14.33
N LEU A 433 49.93 -26.85 -14.70
CA LEU A 433 50.63 -27.89 -13.96
C LEU A 433 52.05 -27.97 -14.51
N PRO A 434 53.08 -27.64 -13.71
CA PRO A 434 54.47 -27.77 -14.13
C PRO A 434 54.79 -29.25 -14.39
N THR A 435 55.22 -29.58 -15.61
CA THR A 435 55.50 -30.96 -16.04
C THR A 435 56.96 -31.39 -15.78
N GLU A 436 57.86 -30.46 -15.47
CA GLU A 436 59.28 -30.71 -15.20
C GLU A 436 59.58 -30.69 -13.69
N LYS A 437 60.42 -31.60 -13.20
CA LYS A 437 60.78 -31.67 -11.76
C LYS A 437 61.58 -30.46 -11.29
N GLU A 438 62.29 -29.80 -12.19
CA GLU A 438 63.09 -28.61 -11.91
C GLU A 438 62.19 -27.40 -11.60
N ASP A 439 61.06 -27.27 -12.30
CA ASP A 439 60.05 -26.24 -12.01
C ASP A 439 59.42 -26.43 -10.63
N ILE A 440 59.25 -27.68 -10.17
CA ILE A 440 58.70 -27.96 -8.83
C ILE A 440 59.61 -27.41 -7.74
N ASN A 441 60.93 -27.60 -7.87
CA ASN A 441 61.89 -27.08 -6.91
C ASN A 441 61.98 -25.55 -6.96
N GLU A 442 61.95 -24.96 -8.15
CA GLU A 442 61.98 -23.51 -8.28
C GLU A 442 60.71 -22.86 -7.71
N ILE A 443 59.54 -23.46 -7.96
CA ILE A 443 58.27 -23.05 -7.35
C ILE A 443 58.30 -23.26 -5.84
N TYR A 444 58.84 -24.38 -5.35
CA TYR A 444 58.98 -24.65 -3.91
C TYR A 444 59.86 -23.60 -3.22
N GLU A 445 61.03 -23.27 -3.77
CA GLU A 445 61.90 -22.24 -3.23
C GLU A 445 61.31 -20.83 -3.34
N ARG A 446 60.56 -20.54 -4.41
CA ARG A 446 59.83 -19.27 -4.54
C ARG A 446 58.73 -19.18 -3.48
N THR A 447 58.00 -20.26 -3.25
CA THR A 447 56.93 -20.33 -2.25
C THR A 447 57.50 -20.21 -0.83
N LEU A 448 58.66 -20.83 -0.53
CA LEU A 448 59.36 -20.66 0.74
C LEU A 448 59.81 -19.20 0.98
N ARG A 449 60.28 -18.51 -0.07
CA ARG A 449 60.62 -17.09 0.00
C ARG A 449 59.39 -16.20 0.20
N GLU A 450 58.28 -16.51 -0.47
CA GLU A 450 57.00 -15.82 -0.28
C GLU A 450 56.42 -16.05 1.15
N LEU A 451 56.57 -17.26 1.71
CA LEU A 451 56.14 -17.60 3.08
C LEU A 451 57.01 -16.95 4.17
N ALA A 452 58.28 -16.64 3.87
CA ALA A 452 59.18 -15.97 4.80
C ALA A 452 58.84 -14.48 5.00
N ILE A 453 58.07 -13.90 4.08
CA ILE A 453 57.58 -12.53 4.18
C ILE A 453 56.29 -12.56 5.01
N ARG A 454 56.31 -11.97 6.22
CA ARG A 454 55.06 -11.74 6.97
C ARG A 454 54.13 -10.91 6.09
N PRO A 455 52.90 -11.37 5.79
CA PRO A 455 51.93 -10.53 5.12
C PRO A 455 51.75 -9.26 5.94
N GLU A 456 51.88 -8.09 5.32
CA GLU A 456 51.47 -6.85 5.97
C GLU A 456 50.02 -7.03 6.43
N GLU A 457 49.71 -6.71 7.68
CA GLU A 457 48.33 -6.64 8.15
C GLU A 457 47.61 -5.60 7.29
N LYS A 458 46.94 -6.07 6.24
CA LYS A 458 45.96 -5.27 5.54
C LYS A 458 44.89 -4.96 6.56
N HIS A 459 44.92 -3.74 7.11
CA HIS A 459 43.74 -3.20 7.74
C HIS A 459 42.64 -3.21 6.67
N GLU A 460 41.79 -4.23 6.71
CA GLU A 460 40.61 -4.32 5.87
C GLU A 460 39.70 -3.15 6.26
N GLY A 461 39.91 -2.00 5.62
CA GLY A 461 38.93 -0.93 5.65
C GLY A 461 37.64 -1.53 5.12
N ARG A 462 36.61 -1.66 5.98
CA ARG A 462 35.33 -2.25 5.57
C ARG A 462 34.91 -1.71 4.21
N ASP A 463 34.58 -2.61 3.28
CA ASP A 463 34.10 -2.24 1.96
C ASP A 463 32.94 -1.22 2.07
N ALA A 464 32.88 -0.28 1.14
CA ALA A 464 31.86 0.76 1.11
C ALA A 464 30.44 0.17 1.12
N THR A 465 30.27 -0.99 0.47
CA THR A 465 29.00 -1.74 0.48
C THR A 465 28.65 -2.24 1.88
N THR A 466 29.59 -2.88 2.57
CA THR A 466 29.42 -3.36 3.95
C THR A 466 29.16 -2.21 4.92
N LYS A 467 29.86 -1.08 4.78
CA LYS A 467 29.59 0.13 5.59
C LYS A 467 28.17 0.66 5.39
N GLN A 468 27.68 0.70 4.14
CA GLN A 468 26.32 1.14 3.85
C GLN A 468 25.28 0.16 4.42
N GLU A 469 25.51 -1.15 4.27
CA GLU A 469 24.63 -2.16 4.85
C GLU A 469 24.56 -2.08 6.38
N ASP A 470 25.72 -1.93 7.04
CA ASP A 470 25.79 -1.77 8.50
C ASP A 470 25.06 -0.51 8.95
N TYR A 471 25.25 0.61 8.24
CA TYR A 471 24.51 1.85 8.49
C TYR A 471 22.99 1.64 8.35
N TYR A 472 22.56 0.92 7.31
CA TYR A 472 21.14 0.63 7.05
C TYR A 472 20.53 -0.27 8.12
N LYS A 473 21.27 -1.31 8.53
CA LYS A 473 20.88 -2.21 9.61
C LYS A 473 20.79 -1.44 10.92
N LEU A 474 21.78 -0.60 11.24
CA LEU A 474 21.83 0.18 12.48
C LEU A 474 20.71 1.22 12.57
N PHE A 475 20.45 1.98 11.51
CA PHE A 475 19.33 2.93 11.47
C PHE A 475 18.01 2.23 11.77
N ARG A 476 17.78 1.08 11.14
CA ARG A 476 16.57 0.29 11.35
C ARG A 476 16.46 -0.22 12.78
N THR A 477 17.54 -0.76 13.33
CA THR A 477 17.58 -1.20 14.73
C THR A 477 17.24 -0.05 15.66
N ARG A 478 17.82 1.15 15.46
CA ARG A 478 17.50 2.34 16.27
C ARG A 478 16.04 2.75 16.15
N LEU A 479 15.48 2.75 14.95
CA LEU A 479 14.07 3.10 14.70
C LEU A 479 13.11 2.11 15.37
N VAL A 480 13.38 0.81 15.25
CA VAL A 480 12.58 -0.23 15.90
C VAL A 480 12.70 -0.14 17.41
N LEU A 481 13.91 0.06 17.93
CA LEU A 481 14.12 0.23 19.37
C LEU A 481 13.41 1.47 19.90
N SER A 482 13.46 2.62 19.22
CA SER A 482 12.72 3.81 19.66
C SER A 482 11.21 3.58 19.62
N TRP A 483 10.71 2.90 18.59
CA TRP A 483 9.29 2.52 18.49
C TRP A 483 8.85 1.57 19.63
N ILE A 484 9.62 0.52 19.90
CA ILE A 484 9.35 -0.43 21.00
C ILE A 484 9.40 0.29 22.34
N VAL A 485 10.46 1.04 22.61
CA VAL A 485 10.65 1.73 23.91
C VAL A 485 9.55 2.74 24.15
N THR A 486 9.16 3.53 23.14
CA THR A 486 8.08 4.52 23.30
C THR A 486 6.72 3.86 23.52
N ASN A 487 6.39 2.77 22.81
CA ASN A 487 5.16 2.00 23.05
C ASN A 487 5.18 1.31 24.42
N ALA A 488 6.29 0.71 24.82
CA ALA A 488 6.44 0.07 26.13
C ALA A 488 6.34 1.10 27.27
N LEU A 489 6.97 2.27 27.12
CA LEU A 489 6.87 3.35 28.09
C LEU A 489 5.41 3.83 28.24
N LEU A 490 4.66 3.95 27.14
CA LEU A 490 3.25 4.29 27.19
C LEU A 490 2.44 3.21 27.93
N ILE A 491 2.68 1.92 27.64
CA ILE A 491 2.01 0.82 28.37
C ILE A 491 2.33 0.87 29.87
N ILE A 492 3.61 1.01 30.22
CA ILE A 492 4.07 1.02 31.62
C ILE A 492 3.49 2.22 32.36
N THR A 493 3.58 3.42 31.76
CA THR A 493 3.06 4.65 32.38
C THR A 493 1.56 4.60 32.59
N MET A 494 0.79 3.97 31.69
CA MET A 494 -0.66 3.86 31.85
C MET A 494 -1.09 2.71 32.78
N THR A 495 -0.26 1.67 32.96
CA THR A 495 -0.58 0.51 33.82
C THR A 495 -0.05 0.62 35.24
N LEU A 496 0.95 1.46 35.50
CA LEU A 496 1.47 1.68 36.85
C LEU A 496 0.44 2.39 37.75
N PRO A 497 0.28 1.97 39.02
CA PRO A 497 -0.68 2.56 39.95
C PRO A 497 -0.42 4.03 40.28
N PHE A 498 0.78 4.52 39.98
CA PHE A 498 1.17 5.93 40.12
C PHE A 498 0.57 6.83 39.04
N SER A 499 -0.02 6.31 37.96
CA SER A 499 -0.62 7.10 36.86
C SER A 499 -1.87 7.90 37.24
N ASN A 500 -2.31 7.79 38.51
CA ASN A 500 -3.02 8.86 39.22
C ASN A 500 -2.14 10.12 39.45
N VAL A 501 -1.06 10.32 38.68
CA VAL A 501 -0.35 11.60 38.61
C VAL A 501 -1.36 12.60 38.10
N GLN A 502 -1.67 13.56 38.98
CA GLN A 502 -2.53 14.72 38.79
C GLN A 502 -1.97 15.66 37.71
N VAL A 503 -1.80 15.18 36.46
CA VAL A 503 -1.33 16.00 35.34
C VAL A 503 -2.38 17.05 34.95
N PHE A 504 -3.65 16.85 35.35
CA PHE A 504 -4.68 17.89 35.33
C PHE A 504 -5.29 18.07 36.72
N ARG A 505 -5.03 19.26 37.27
CA ARG A 505 -5.30 19.75 38.62
C ARG A 505 -6.81 19.90 38.90
N ASP A 506 -7.61 18.82 38.89
CA ASP A 506 -9.07 18.90 39.14
C ASP A 506 -9.74 17.62 39.68
N GLY A 507 -9.00 16.71 40.32
CA GLY A 507 -9.60 15.58 41.06
C GLY A 507 -10.37 14.54 40.21
N ARG A 508 -10.31 14.63 38.88
CA ARG A 508 -10.80 13.59 37.95
C ARG A 508 -9.63 12.68 37.57
N SER A 509 -9.73 11.39 37.87
CA SER A 509 -8.77 10.40 37.36
C SER A 509 -8.75 10.47 35.83
N PHE A 510 -7.56 10.65 35.24
CA PHE A 510 -7.42 10.66 33.79
C PHE A 510 -7.58 9.23 33.28
N ASN A 511 -8.75 8.92 32.73
CA ASN A 511 -8.99 7.63 32.11
C ASN A 511 -8.42 7.65 30.68
N TYR A 512 -7.25 7.05 30.49
CA TYR A 512 -6.60 6.97 29.18
C TYR A 512 -7.48 6.29 28.11
N LEU A 513 -8.34 5.36 28.52
CA LEU A 513 -9.29 4.73 27.61
C LEU A 513 -10.34 5.73 27.09
N THR A 514 -10.85 6.61 27.96
CA THR A 514 -11.72 7.72 27.55
C THR A 514 -10.99 8.65 26.58
N PHE A 515 -9.71 8.96 26.83
CA PHE A 515 -8.91 9.74 25.89
C PHE A 515 -8.80 9.08 24.51
N ILE A 516 -8.54 7.76 24.45
CA ILE A 516 -8.52 7.02 23.18
C ILE A 516 -9.88 7.11 22.49
N PHE A 517 -10.98 6.82 23.18
CA PHE A 517 -12.32 6.83 22.58
C PHE A 517 -12.70 8.18 22.02
N TRP A 518 -12.47 9.27 22.75
CA TRP A 518 -12.75 10.62 22.27
C TRP A 518 -11.83 11.06 21.14
N SER A 519 -10.57 10.64 21.16
CA SER A 519 -9.63 10.94 20.08
C SER A 519 -10.00 10.21 18.79
N VAL A 520 -10.32 8.91 18.87
CA VAL A 520 -10.80 8.12 17.73
C VAL A 520 -12.12 8.70 17.22
N ALA A 521 -13.04 9.07 18.11
CA ALA A 521 -14.30 9.70 17.72
C ALA A 521 -14.08 11.02 16.98
N THR A 522 -13.14 11.85 17.45
CA THR A 522 -12.79 13.12 16.80
C THR A 522 -12.16 12.88 15.42
N LEU A 523 -11.20 11.96 15.30
CA LEU A 523 -10.56 11.64 14.02
C LEU A 523 -11.57 11.08 13.00
N SER A 524 -12.47 10.21 13.45
CA SER A 524 -13.55 9.69 12.60
C SER A 524 -14.55 10.77 12.21
N ALA A 525 -14.85 11.73 13.10
CA ALA A 525 -15.75 12.84 12.80
C ALA A 525 -15.15 13.77 11.74
N VAL A 526 -13.85 14.07 11.83
CA VAL A 526 -13.13 14.84 10.80
C VAL A 526 -13.23 14.14 9.45
N ARG A 527 -12.97 12.83 9.38
CA ARG A 527 -13.14 12.02 8.17
C ARG A 527 -14.57 12.08 7.62
N PHE A 528 -15.56 11.90 8.48
CA PHE A 528 -16.98 11.94 8.10
C PHE A 528 -17.39 13.29 7.52
N VAL A 529 -17.00 14.39 8.18
CA VAL A 529 -17.30 15.75 7.72
C VAL A 529 -16.60 16.02 6.38
N GLY A 530 -15.31 15.70 6.25
CA GLY A 530 -14.59 15.88 4.98
C GLY A 530 -15.19 15.06 3.84
N SER A 531 -15.55 13.81 4.11
CA SER A 531 -16.23 12.91 3.18
C SER A 531 -17.61 13.46 2.74
N THR A 532 -18.39 14.01 3.67
CA THR A 532 -19.69 14.61 3.34
C THR A 532 -19.54 15.90 2.54
N LEU A 533 -18.60 16.77 2.92
CA LEU A 533 -18.27 17.99 2.17
C LEU A 533 -17.81 17.68 0.75
N TYR A 534 -17.03 16.62 0.56
CA TYR A 534 -16.60 16.16 -0.77
C TYR A 534 -17.80 15.79 -1.66
N LEU A 535 -18.78 15.05 -1.11
CA LEU A 535 -20.00 14.73 -1.83
C LEU A 535 -20.78 15.99 -2.21
N GLU A 536 -20.89 16.97 -1.31
CA GLU A 536 -21.52 18.27 -1.62
C GLU A 536 -20.77 19.02 -2.72
N MET A 537 -19.43 19.04 -2.69
CA MET A 537 -18.62 19.67 -3.74
C MET A 537 -18.85 19.02 -5.11
N ILE A 538 -18.97 17.69 -5.16
CA ILE A 538 -19.20 16.97 -6.41
C ILE A 538 -20.64 17.10 -6.91
N THR A 539 -21.62 17.08 -6.01
CA THR A 539 -23.05 17.14 -6.38
C THR A 539 -23.52 18.53 -6.76
N ASN A 540 -22.88 19.59 -6.26
CA ASN A 540 -23.14 20.98 -6.67
C ASN A 540 -22.50 21.33 -8.03
N LEU A 541 -21.77 20.41 -8.66
CA LEU A 541 -21.37 20.54 -10.06
C LEU A 541 -22.59 20.24 -10.96
N PRO A 542 -22.76 20.93 -12.11
CA PRO A 542 -23.93 20.76 -12.96
C PRO A 542 -24.20 19.28 -13.28
N LEU A 543 -25.37 18.82 -12.83
CA LEU A 543 -25.87 17.45 -12.63
C LEU A 543 -25.98 16.55 -13.88
N GLY A 544 -25.25 16.84 -14.96
CA GLY A 544 -25.47 16.18 -16.24
C GLY A 544 -24.92 14.76 -16.40
N GLU A 545 -23.98 14.29 -15.57
CA GLU A 545 -23.12 13.17 -16.01
C GLU A 545 -22.56 12.20 -14.96
N PHE A 546 -23.03 12.23 -13.72
CA PHE A 546 -22.66 11.19 -12.74
C PHE A 546 -23.71 10.09 -12.71
N VAL A 547 -23.80 9.32 -13.80
CA VAL A 547 -24.42 8.00 -13.73
C VAL A 547 -23.42 7.07 -13.06
N PHE A 548 -23.55 6.91 -11.74
CA PHE A 548 -23.03 5.74 -11.05
C PHE A 548 -23.70 4.52 -11.68
N ASP A 549 -22.94 3.69 -12.40
CA ASP A 549 -23.43 2.40 -12.92
C ASP A 549 -23.54 1.41 -11.75
N ALA A 550 -24.47 1.69 -10.85
CA ALA A 550 -24.91 0.79 -9.81
C ALA A 550 -25.83 -0.25 -10.46
N GLY A 551 -25.23 -1.32 -10.97
CA GLY A 551 -25.90 -2.60 -11.13
C GLY A 551 -26.91 -2.68 -12.27
N LYS A 552 -26.47 -2.56 -13.53
CA LYS A 552 -27.15 -3.26 -14.61
C LYS A 552 -26.74 -4.74 -14.58
N LYS A 553 -27.61 -5.55 -13.96
CA LYS A 553 -27.60 -7.01 -14.08
C LYS A 553 -27.21 -7.41 -15.51
N ARG A 554 -26.23 -8.31 -15.64
CA ARG A 554 -26.02 -9.13 -16.85
C ARG A 554 -27.26 -10.00 -17.09
N GLY A 555 -28.35 -9.39 -17.53
CA GLY A 555 -29.44 -10.06 -18.21
C GLY A 555 -29.10 -10.01 -19.70
N GLY A 556 -28.51 -11.09 -20.21
CA GLY A 556 -28.40 -11.28 -21.65
C GLY A 556 -29.80 -11.38 -22.24
N GLU A 557 -30.31 -10.25 -22.73
CA GLU A 557 -31.50 -10.18 -23.54
C GLU A 557 -31.18 -10.89 -24.86
N ARG A 558 -31.54 -12.18 -24.92
CA ARG A 558 -31.52 -12.96 -26.14
C ARG A 558 -32.62 -12.42 -27.03
N ASP A 559 -32.21 -11.66 -28.04
CA ASP A 559 -33.03 -11.33 -29.20
C ASP A 559 -33.56 -12.64 -29.80
N ARG A 560 -34.86 -12.87 -29.64
CA ARG A 560 -35.61 -13.92 -30.32
C ARG A 560 -36.25 -13.30 -31.55
N SER A 561 -35.63 -13.51 -32.71
CA SER A 561 -36.36 -13.57 -33.97
C SER A 561 -36.00 -14.86 -34.71
N LEU A 562 -37.06 -15.48 -35.25
CA LEU A 562 -37.17 -16.85 -35.77
C LEU A 562 -36.28 -17.06 -37.01
N SER A 563 -35.76 -18.25 -37.34
CA SER A 563 -36.47 -19.49 -37.75
C SER A 563 -35.45 -20.64 -38.05
N PRO A 564 -35.88 -21.90 -38.33
CA PRO A 564 -35.30 -23.13 -37.77
C PRO A 564 -34.35 -23.88 -38.71
N GLY A 565 -33.51 -24.77 -38.15
CA GLY A 565 -32.92 -25.84 -38.94
C GLY A 565 -31.74 -26.58 -38.35
N ILE A 566 -31.98 -27.87 -38.07
CA ILE A 566 -31.04 -29.00 -38.18
C ILE A 566 -30.25 -29.37 -36.92
N ALA A 567 -30.60 -30.56 -36.47
CA ALA A 567 -30.09 -31.36 -35.37
C ALA A 567 -28.59 -31.68 -35.44
N GLY A 568 -28.01 -31.98 -34.27
CA GLY A 568 -27.11 -33.13 -34.17
C GLY A 568 -25.84 -32.98 -33.36
N LYS A 569 -25.79 -33.77 -32.28
CA LYS A 569 -24.61 -34.49 -31.73
C LYS A 569 -23.65 -33.73 -30.81
N LYS A 570 -23.88 -33.99 -29.51
CA LYS A 570 -22.86 -34.08 -28.45
C LYS A 570 -21.64 -34.89 -28.90
N LYS A 571 -20.42 -34.38 -28.67
CA LYS A 571 -19.22 -35.22 -28.46
C LYS A 571 -18.22 -34.55 -27.50
N LYS A 572 -17.98 -35.23 -26.37
CA LYS A 572 -16.84 -35.06 -25.45
C LYS A 572 -15.52 -35.43 -26.17
N LYS A 573 -14.44 -34.67 -25.94
CA LYS A 573 -13.03 -35.10 -26.11
C LYS A 573 -12.20 -34.44 -24.98
N LYS A 574 -11.82 -35.14 -23.91
CA LYS A 574 -10.60 -35.97 -23.71
C LYS A 574 -9.30 -35.32 -24.19
N LYS A 575 -8.51 -34.87 -23.18
CA LYS A 575 -7.08 -34.49 -23.22
C LYS A 575 -6.22 -35.66 -23.72
N LYS A 576 -5.22 -35.36 -24.55
CA LYS A 576 -4.01 -36.19 -24.76
C LYS A 576 -2.77 -35.30 -24.82
N LYS A 577 -1.79 -35.61 -23.97
CA LYS A 577 -0.41 -35.13 -24.00
C LYS A 577 0.39 -35.90 -25.06
N VAL A 578 1.23 -35.20 -25.81
CA VAL A 578 2.40 -35.67 -26.60
C VAL A 578 3.33 -34.45 -26.64
N GLY A 579 4.62 -34.42 -26.29
CA GLY A 579 5.65 -35.46 -26.24
C GLY A 579 6.50 -35.39 -27.52
N GLN A 580 7.48 -34.49 -27.63
CA GLN A 580 8.36 -34.46 -28.80
C GLN A 580 9.83 -34.23 -28.45
N ARG A 581 10.67 -35.10 -29.05
CA ARG A 581 12.13 -35.22 -28.93
C ARG A 581 12.71 -34.97 -30.34
N ARG A 582 13.66 -34.04 -30.43
CA ARG A 582 14.95 -34.01 -31.19
C ARG A 582 15.07 -34.32 -32.72
N LYS A 583 16.00 -33.53 -33.30
CA LYS A 583 16.82 -33.64 -34.57
C LYS A 583 16.08 -33.25 -35.87
N GLY A 584 16.65 -32.55 -36.85
CA GLY A 584 17.97 -31.95 -37.10
C GLY A 584 18.08 -31.56 -38.59
N ASN A 585 18.82 -30.48 -38.90
CA ASN A 585 19.43 -30.04 -40.16
C ASN A 585 18.63 -30.00 -41.50
N HIS A 586 18.52 -28.81 -42.11
CA HIS A 586 19.33 -28.47 -43.30
C HIS A 586 19.25 -26.98 -43.68
N VAL A 587 20.38 -26.52 -44.19
CA VAL A 587 20.74 -25.20 -44.71
C VAL A 587 20.06 -24.90 -46.05
N ARG A 588 19.67 -23.64 -46.30
CA ARG A 588 19.80 -22.99 -47.62
C ARG A 588 19.85 -21.46 -47.47
N SER A 589 20.87 -20.90 -48.11
CA SER A 589 21.17 -19.48 -48.25
C SER A 589 20.29 -18.81 -49.31
N CYS A 590 20.03 -17.51 -49.13
CA CYS A 590 20.01 -16.52 -50.21
C CYS A 590 20.27 -15.15 -49.58
N GLY A 591 21.29 -14.46 -50.09
CA GLY A 591 21.71 -13.14 -49.65
C GLY A 591 21.05 -12.01 -50.43
N SER A 592 21.68 -10.83 -50.31
CA SER A 592 21.41 -9.50 -50.88
C SER A 592 20.39 -8.64 -50.12
N ALA A 593 20.57 -7.34 -49.90
CA ALA A 593 21.70 -6.40 -49.95
C ALA A 593 21.18 -5.04 -49.41
N CYS A 594 22.09 -4.18 -48.94
CA CYS A 594 21.95 -2.71 -48.73
C CYS A 594 21.04 -2.26 -47.56
N GLY A 595 21.41 -1.31 -46.68
CA GLY A 595 22.57 -0.43 -46.57
C GLY A 595 22.24 0.60 -45.47
N VAL A 596 23.15 0.77 -44.51
CA VAL A 596 23.07 1.72 -43.39
C VAL A 596 23.92 2.95 -43.73
N PRO A 597 23.47 4.18 -43.50
CA PRO A 597 24.39 5.32 -43.40
C PRO A 597 24.63 5.68 -41.94
N SER A 598 25.90 5.61 -41.55
CA SER A 598 26.48 6.24 -40.37
C SER A 598 26.62 7.76 -40.57
N LEU A 599 26.32 8.55 -39.55
CA LEU A 599 26.65 9.97 -39.48
C LEU A 599 27.31 10.25 -38.14
N ASN A 600 28.58 10.66 -38.20
CA ASN A 600 29.38 11.16 -37.10
C ASN A 600 30.13 12.42 -37.59
N SER A 601 30.48 13.28 -36.63
CA SER A 601 31.34 14.48 -36.66
C SER A 601 30.84 15.77 -37.35
N ARG A 602 30.45 16.75 -36.49
CA ARG A 602 31.10 18.06 -36.17
C ARG A 602 31.79 18.86 -37.30
N PRO A 603 31.82 20.22 -37.23
CA PRO A 603 32.46 21.00 -36.15
C PRO A 603 31.58 21.37 -34.97
#